data_AF-A0A7K9DWS9-F1
#
_entry.id   AF-A0A7K9DWS9-F1
#
_cell.length_a   1.000
_cell.length_b   1.000
_cell.length_c   1.000
_cell.angle_alpha   90.00
_cell.angle_beta   90.00
_cell.angle_gamma   90.00
#
_symmetry.space_group_name_H-M   'P 1'
#
loop_
_entity.id
_entity.type
_entity.pdbx_description
1 polymer ?
#
loop_
_entity_poly.entity_id
_entity_poly.type
_entity_poly.pdbx_seq_one_letter_code
_entity_poly.pdbx_strand_id
1 'polypeptide(L)'
;GLKGLLSKQWTGKGFDRDLSQLLDLLYLEQSNGKGEMQRQHQAACIIQAVWRGFQTRKRLKKLPKAVTALQRSFRAKREQELKHLKKQKEDEALKLQMQLQRQRTMRIFHERQLAILEIIHANLVNEYMEEMEGRSALTIQRFWRGYRARRNFHQQRQSLKEYKAAVIIQRAACKFLEKQRRRRHLSLWKDPRGLTDEQRLALQQKVDDYIKLHPASQMSEKMSKELHMQAQEKLAQFLSRSRLDQRAAQQREALLAQVNTDVELLMNAPGLAETTEKDLDVFMSRSIPVATKARKSHTTMLKYAHWPWWKTLGDHFMEDDVIPDDALNAELGSLFIGGKK
;
A
#
# COMPACT_ATOMS: atom_id res chain seq x y z
N GLY A 1 47.47 -33.29 23.45
CA GLY A 1 46.28 -34.18 23.43
C GLY A 1 46.71 -35.61 23.76
N LEU A 2 45.81 -36.42 24.31
CA LEU A 2 46.07 -37.77 24.86
C LEU A 2 47.01 -38.63 24.01
N LYS A 3 46.85 -38.60 22.67
CA LYS A 3 47.68 -39.32 21.68
C LYS A 3 49.17 -38.98 21.75
N GLY A 4 49.49 -37.69 21.88
CA GLY A 4 50.87 -37.20 21.96
C GLY A 4 51.51 -37.38 23.34
N LEU A 5 50.70 -37.65 24.37
CA LEU A 5 51.18 -38.05 25.70
C LEU A 5 51.46 -39.56 25.72
N LEU A 6 50.56 -40.37 25.16
CA LEU A 6 50.71 -41.82 25.02
C LEU A 6 51.92 -42.20 24.17
N SER A 7 52.13 -41.56 23.01
CA SER A 7 53.26 -41.89 22.13
C SER A 7 54.64 -41.46 22.66
N LYS A 8 54.70 -40.47 23.56
CA LYS A 8 55.96 -39.92 24.10
C LYS A 8 56.37 -40.52 25.45
N GLN A 9 55.43 -40.98 26.26
CA GLN A 9 55.70 -41.41 27.65
C GLN A 9 55.78 -42.93 27.84
N TRP A 10 55.27 -43.70 26.88
CA TRP A 10 55.05 -45.15 27.02
C TRP A 10 55.70 -46.00 25.93
N THR A 11 56.34 -45.38 24.93
CA THR A 11 57.13 -46.05 23.91
C THR A 11 58.40 -46.67 24.51
N GLY A 12 58.59 -47.98 24.33
CA GLY A 12 59.78 -48.71 24.78
C GLY A 12 59.74 -49.21 26.23
N LYS A 13 58.57 -49.17 26.89
CA LYS A 13 58.36 -49.72 28.26
C LYS A 13 57.71 -51.11 28.29
N GLY A 14 57.66 -51.81 27.15
CA GLY A 14 57.19 -53.20 27.07
C GLY A 14 55.68 -53.40 26.81
N PHE A 15 54.91 -52.31 26.69
CA PHE A 15 53.46 -52.34 26.36
C PHE A 15 53.19 -51.97 24.89
N ASP A 16 54.20 -52.06 24.02
CA ASP A 16 54.13 -51.48 22.68
C ASP A 16 53.04 -52.11 21.80
N ARG A 17 52.67 -53.39 22.02
CA ARG A 17 51.55 -54.04 21.32
C ARG A 17 50.20 -53.43 21.70
N ASP A 18 49.91 -53.31 22.99
CA ASP A 18 48.64 -52.77 23.49
C ASP A 18 48.55 -51.26 23.22
N LEU A 19 49.68 -50.55 23.31
CA LEU A 19 49.79 -49.13 22.95
C LEU A 19 49.51 -48.92 21.45
N SER A 20 50.01 -49.81 20.58
CA SER A 20 49.75 -49.74 19.14
C SER A 20 48.27 -50.01 18.83
N GLN A 21 47.66 -51.02 19.45
CA GLN A 21 46.22 -51.28 19.30
C GLN A 21 45.37 -50.10 19.76
N LEU A 22 45.71 -49.46 20.88
CA LEU A 22 44.97 -48.33 21.41
C LEU A 22 45.15 -47.07 20.57
N LEU A 23 46.34 -46.84 20.02
CA LEU A 23 46.58 -45.77 19.06
C LEU A 23 45.83 -46.01 17.75
N ASP A 24 45.84 -47.24 17.22
CA ASP A 24 45.09 -47.61 16.01
C ASP A 24 43.59 -47.37 16.18
N LEU A 25 42.99 -47.79 17.30
CA LEU A 25 41.58 -47.53 17.62
C LEU A 25 41.29 -46.02 17.67
N LEU A 26 42.15 -45.24 18.33
CA LEU A 26 42.00 -43.79 18.43
C LEU A 26 42.19 -43.06 17.09
N TYR A 27 43.01 -43.58 16.17
CA TYR A 27 43.16 -43.05 14.81
C TYR A 27 41.98 -43.45 13.91
N LEU A 28 41.42 -44.65 14.07
CA LEU A 28 40.23 -45.14 13.35
C LEU A 28 38.97 -44.34 13.70
N GLU A 29 38.78 -44.00 14.98
CA GLU A 29 37.63 -43.23 15.45
C GLU A 29 37.65 -41.78 14.91
N GLN A 30 38.84 -41.18 14.76
CA GLN A 30 39.00 -39.82 14.25
C GLN A 30 38.95 -39.74 12.70
N SER A 31 39.27 -40.83 12.00
CA SER A 31 39.12 -40.91 10.53
C SER A 31 37.66 -41.13 10.13
N ASN A 32 36.92 -41.96 10.87
CA ASN A 32 35.50 -42.21 10.65
C ASN A 32 34.65 -40.93 10.81
N GLY A 33 34.88 -40.14 11.86
CA GLY A 33 34.14 -38.88 12.07
C GLY A 33 34.39 -37.81 11.01
N LYS A 34 35.60 -37.72 10.44
CA LYS A 34 35.91 -36.78 9.34
C LYS A 34 35.25 -37.18 8.04
N GLY A 35 35.22 -38.47 7.72
CA GLY A 35 34.54 -39.01 6.55
C GLY A 35 33.02 -38.82 6.60
N GLU A 36 32.42 -39.04 7.77
CA GLU A 36 30.98 -38.79 7.97
C GLU A 36 30.63 -37.30 7.88
N MET A 37 31.43 -36.42 8.48
CA MET A 37 31.25 -34.96 8.38
C MET A 37 31.31 -34.48 6.92
N GLN A 38 32.26 -34.99 6.12
CA GLN A 38 32.35 -34.66 4.70
C GLN A 38 31.16 -35.17 3.89
N ARG A 39 30.66 -36.39 4.18
CA ARG A 39 29.44 -36.92 3.54
C ARG A 39 28.21 -36.09 3.90
N GLN A 40 28.06 -35.68 5.17
CA GLN A 40 26.99 -34.80 5.61
C GLN A 40 27.07 -33.44 4.92
N HIS A 41 28.28 -32.88 4.77
CA HIS A 41 28.49 -31.62 4.07
C HIS A 41 28.15 -31.74 2.57
N GLN A 42 28.57 -32.83 1.91
CA GLN A 42 28.19 -33.12 0.52
C GLN A 42 26.67 -33.25 0.36
N ALA A 43 26.01 -34.01 1.25
CA ALA A 43 24.56 -34.15 1.24
C ALA A 43 23.87 -32.79 1.42
N ALA A 44 24.35 -31.96 2.35
CA ALA A 44 23.85 -30.60 2.55
C ALA A 44 24.03 -29.74 1.29
N CYS A 45 25.20 -29.79 0.64
CA CYS A 45 25.47 -29.08 -0.60
C CYS A 45 24.52 -29.50 -1.73
N ILE A 46 24.23 -30.81 -1.86
CA ILE A 46 23.27 -31.33 -2.85
C ILE A 46 21.86 -30.80 -2.57
N ILE A 47 21.39 -30.89 -1.32
CA ILE A 47 20.07 -30.39 -0.92
C ILE A 47 19.96 -28.88 -1.20
N GLN A 48 20.98 -28.12 -0.84
CA GLN A 48 21.03 -26.68 -1.08
C GLN A 48 21.05 -26.36 -2.58
N ALA A 49 21.82 -27.07 -3.39
CA ALA A 49 21.87 -26.88 -4.84
C ALA A 49 20.50 -27.16 -5.49
N VAL A 50 19.85 -28.25 -5.09
CA VAL A 50 18.49 -28.61 -5.57
C VAL A 50 17.48 -27.54 -5.17
N TRP A 51 17.52 -27.07 -3.93
CA TRP A 51 16.62 -26.01 -3.45
C TRP A 51 16.85 -24.67 -4.17
N ARG A 52 18.10 -24.25 -4.36
CA ARG A 52 18.44 -23.03 -5.11
C ARG A 52 17.95 -23.14 -6.55
N GLY A 53 18.16 -24.28 -7.20
CA GLY A 53 17.65 -24.55 -8.54
C GLY A 53 16.11 -24.53 -8.62
N PHE A 54 15.43 -25.09 -7.62
CA PHE A 54 13.97 -25.03 -7.51
C PHE A 54 13.48 -23.58 -7.39
N GLN A 55 14.10 -22.77 -6.53
CA GLN A 55 13.76 -21.35 -6.38
C GLN A 55 13.90 -20.59 -7.70
N THR A 56 15.04 -20.74 -8.40
CA THR A 56 15.28 -20.08 -9.69
C THR A 56 14.23 -20.48 -10.72
N ARG A 57 13.94 -21.77 -10.87
CA ARG A 57 12.89 -22.26 -11.78
C ARG A 57 11.51 -21.72 -11.42
N LYS A 58 11.19 -21.63 -10.13
CA LYS A 58 9.93 -21.05 -9.64
C LYS A 58 9.83 -19.55 -9.97
N ARG A 59 10.94 -18.79 -9.88
CA ARG A 59 11.01 -17.38 -10.26
C ARG A 59 10.87 -17.20 -11.77
N LEU A 60 11.62 -17.97 -12.57
CA LEU A 60 11.56 -17.93 -14.03
C LEU A 60 10.15 -18.25 -14.56
N LYS A 61 9.45 -19.23 -13.98
CA LYS A 61 8.05 -19.53 -14.34
C LYS A 61 7.08 -18.37 -14.09
N LYS A 62 7.41 -17.42 -13.19
CA LYS A 62 6.57 -16.25 -12.91
C LYS A 62 6.87 -15.05 -13.81
N LEU A 63 8.07 -14.94 -14.36
CA LEU A 63 8.49 -13.78 -15.17
C LEU A 63 7.59 -13.54 -16.40
N PRO A 64 7.22 -14.55 -17.22
CA PRO A 64 6.36 -14.32 -18.38
C PRO A 64 5.00 -13.70 -18.01
N LYS A 65 4.45 -14.09 -16.86
CA LYS A 65 3.18 -13.52 -16.35
C LYS A 65 3.35 -12.06 -15.98
N ALA A 66 4.44 -11.70 -15.30
CA ALA A 66 4.76 -10.32 -14.94
C ALA A 66 4.98 -9.45 -16.18
N VAL A 67 5.76 -9.93 -17.16
CA VAL A 67 6.00 -9.23 -18.42
C VAL A 67 4.70 -9.05 -19.21
N THR A 68 3.88 -10.09 -19.31
CA THR A 68 2.58 -10.01 -19.99
C THR A 68 1.65 -9.01 -19.30
N ALA A 69 1.63 -8.98 -17.96
CA ALA A 69 0.83 -8.03 -17.19
C ALA A 69 1.29 -6.58 -17.45
N LEU A 70 2.61 -6.34 -17.48
CA LEU A 70 3.20 -5.05 -17.80
C LEU A 70 2.88 -4.61 -19.24
N GLN A 71 3.03 -5.52 -20.21
CA GLN A 71 2.69 -5.24 -21.60
C GLN A 71 1.20 -4.91 -21.77
N ARG A 72 0.31 -5.63 -21.06
CA ARG A 72 -1.14 -5.36 -21.07
C ARG A 72 -1.45 -4.01 -20.46
N SER A 73 -0.88 -3.67 -19.30
CA SER A 73 -1.13 -2.38 -18.65
C SER A 73 -0.62 -1.21 -19.50
N PHE A 74 0.56 -1.36 -20.13
CA PHE A 74 1.11 -0.37 -21.05
C PHE A 74 0.20 -0.15 -22.27
N ARG A 75 -0.25 -1.23 -22.91
CA ARG A 75 -1.18 -1.14 -24.06
C ARG A 75 -2.51 -0.49 -23.67
N ALA A 76 -3.07 -0.87 -22.52
CA ALA A 76 -4.30 -0.29 -22.01
C ALA A 76 -4.16 1.21 -21.71
N LYS A 77 -3.05 1.62 -21.08
CA LYS A 77 -2.75 3.03 -20.81
C LYS A 77 -2.64 3.83 -22.11
N ARG A 78 -1.90 3.32 -23.10
CA ARG A 78 -1.75 3.95 -24.41
C ARG A 78 -3.08 4.07 -25.16
N GLU A 79 -3.94 3.05 -25.07
CA GLU A 79 -5.27 3.10 -25.68
C GLU A 79 -6.17 4.16 -25.01
N GLN A 80 -6.12 4.26 -23.68
CA GLN A 80 -6.83 5.30 -22.93
C GLN A 80 -6.35 6.70 -23.31
N GLU A 81 -5.03 6.93 -23.37
CA GLU A 81 -4.45 8.21 -23.79
C GLU A 81 -4.91 8.60 -25.19
N LEU A 82 -4.90 7.66 -26.14
CA LEU A 82 -5.40 7.89 -27.49
C LEU A 82 -6.89 8.22 -27.53
N LYS A 83 -7.71 7.53 -26.72
CA LYS A 83 -9.15 7.83 -26.59
C LYS A 83 -9.38 9.22 -26.00
N HIS A 84 -8.62 9.59 -24.97
CA HIS A 84 -8.69 10.92 -24.37
C HIS A 84 -8.32 12.00 -25.37
N LEU A 85 -7.23 11.83 -26.12
CA LEU A 85 -6.81 12.79 -27.14
C LEU A 85 -7.84 12.92 -28.27
N LYS A 86 -8.42 11.81 -28.73
CA LYS A 86 -9.50 11.84 -29.72
C LYS A 86 -10.71 12.61 -29.21
N LYS A 87 -11.16 12.31 -27.99
CA LYS A 87 -12.28 13.01 -27.36
C LYS A 87 -12.01 14.51 -27.20
N GLN A 88 -10.80 14.90 -26.80
CA GLN A 88 -10.41 16.30 -26.71
C GLN A 88 -10.51 17.00 -28.08
N LYS A 89 -10.00 16.39 -29.15
CA LYS A 89 -10.12 16.92 -30.52
C LYS A 89 -11.57 17.03 -30.98
N GLU A 90 -12.39 16.03 -30.67
CA GLU A 90 -13.83 16.05 -30.97
C GLU A 90 -14.54 17.17 -30.21
N ASP A 91 -14.26 17.34 -28.92
CA ASP A 91 -14.81 18.41 -28.07
C ASP A 91 -14.38 19.80 -28.57
N GLU A 92 -13.12 19.97 -29.00
CA GLU A 92 -12.60 21.20 -29.61
C GLU A 92 -13.27 21.51 -30.94
N ALA A 93 -13.39 20.51 -31.83
CA ALA A 93 -14.08 20.65 -33.10
C ALA A 93 -15.54 21.05 -32.90
N LEU A 94 -16.23 20.44 -31.93
CA LEU A 94 -17.60 20.79 -31.58
C LEU A 94 -17.71 22.23 -31.07
N LYS A 95 -16.80 22.67 -30.19
CA LYS A 95 -16.76 24.07 -29.72
C LYS A 95 -16.61 25.05 -30.87
N LEU A 96 -15.69 24.79 -31.81
CA LEU A 96 -15.50 25.62 -32.99
C LEU A 96 -16.75 25.63 -33.88
N GLN A 97 -17.37 24.48 -34.10
CA GLN A 97 -18.62 24.38 -34.86
C GLN A 97 -19.75 25.21 -34.21
N MET A 98 -19.91 25.12 -32.89
CA MET A 98 -20.90 25.90 -32.15
C MET A 98 -20.63 27.40 -32.23
N GLN A 99 -19.36 27.83 -32.16
CA GLN A 99 -18.98 29.23 -32.33
C GLN A 99 -19.31 29.75 -33.72
N LEU A 100 -18.96 28.99 -34.77
CA LEU A 100 -19.28 29.34 -36.15
C LEU A 100 -20.79 29.40 -36.38
N GLN A 101 -21.55 28.45 -35.82
CA GLN A 101 -23.00 28.46 -35.90
C GLN A 101 -23.58 29.71 -35.22
N ARG A 102 -23.09 30.07 -34.03
CA ARG A 102 -23.51 31.30 -33.34
C ARG A 102 -23.19 32.56 -34.14
N GLN A 103 -22.02 32.64 -34.77
CA GLN A 103 -21.65 33.76 -35.62
C GLN A 103 -22.57 33.86 -36.84
N ARG A 104 -22.84 32.73 -37.51
CA ARG A 104 -23.76 32.67 -38.66
C ARG A 104 -25.18 33.07 -38.28
N THR A 105 -25.71 32.58 -37.16
CA THR A 105 -27.06 32.95 -36.71
C THR A 105 -27.14 34.42 -36.34
N MET A 106 -26.12 34.98 -35.70
CA MET A 106 -26.06 36.42 -35.43
C MET A 106 -25.97 37.25 -36.71
N ARG A 107 -25.18 36.83 -37.69
CA ARG A 107 -25.11 37.51 -38.98
C ARG A 107 -26.48 37.53 -39.66
N ILE A 108 -27.13 36.38 -39.78
CA ILE A 108 -28.47 36.26 -40.39
C ILE A 108 -29.50 37.10 -39.62
N PHE A 109 -29.40 37.15 -38.29
CA PHE A 109 -30.27 38.00 -37.47
C PHE A 109 -30.08 39.48 -37.79
N HIS A 110 -28.83 39.98 -37.83
CA HIS A 110 -28.55 41.37 -38.16
C HIS A 110 -28.97 41.71 -39.60
N GLU A 111 -28.72 40.83 -40.57
CA GLU A 111 -29.16 41.01 -41.97
C GLU A 111 -30.69 41.17 -42.06
N ARG A 112 -31.45 40.35 -41.32
CA ARG A 112 -32.91 40.47 -41.26
C ARG A 112 -33.38 41.77 -40.59
N GLN A 113 -32.69 42.20 -39.54
CA GLN A 113 -33.01 43.47 -38.87
C GLN A 113 -32.75 44.66 -39.80
N LEU A 114 -31.63 44.67 -40.53
CA LEU A 114 -31.31 45.71 -41.51
C LEU A 114 -32.35 45.76 -42.63
N ALA A 115 -32.70 44.60 -43.21
CA ALA A 115 -33.72 44.54 -44.28
C ALA A 115 -35.09 45.09 -43.83
N ILE A 116 -35.47 44.90 -42.56
CA ILE A 116 -36.70 45.48 -42.02
C ILE A 116 -36.58 47.00 -41.88
N LEU A 117 -35.46 47.49 -41.34
CA LEU A 117 -35.22 48.93 -41.17
C LEU A 117 -35.14 49.69 -42.51
N GLU A 118 -34.65 49.04 -43.58
CA GLU A 118 -34.63 49.60 -44.94
C GLU A 118 -36.05 49.80 -45.53
N ILE A 119 -37.02 48.99 -45.11
CA ILE A 119 -38.41 49.03 -45.61
C ILE A 119 -39.30 49.97 -44.78
N ILE A 120 -39.02 50.13 -43.49
CA ILE A 120 -39.86 50.93 -42.58
C ILE A 120 -39.69 52.43 -42.85
N HIS A 121 -40.82 53.14 -42.92
CA HIS A 121 -40.82 54.60 -43.03
C HIS A 121 -40.37 55.27 -41.72
N ALA A 122 -39.60 56.36 -41.81
CA ALA A 122 -38.88 56.96 -40.67
C ALA A 122 -39.74 57.32 -39.44
N ASN A 123 -41.01 57.65 -39.63
CA ASN A 123 -41.93 57.97 -38.53
C ASN A 123 -42.39 56.75 -37.71
N LEU A 124 -42.30 55.53 -38.26
CA LEU A 124 -42.71 54.27 -37.60
C LEU A 124 -41.54 53.52 -36.96
N VAL A 125 -40.30 53.98 -37.18
CA VAL A 125 -39.08 53.33 -36.64
C VAL A 125 -39.09 53.30 -35.11
N ASN A 126 -39.51 54.38 -34.45
CA ASN A 126 -39.53 54.45 -32.99
C ASN A 126 -40.52 53.45 -32.37
N GLU A 127 -41.73 53.33 -32.93
CA GLU A 127 -42.75 52.38 -32.47
C GLU A 127 -42.26 50.93 -32.63
N TYR A 128 -41.59 50.62 -33.74
CA TYR A 128 -40.95 49.31 -33.95
C TYR A 128 -39.84 49.02 -32.93
N MET A 129 -38.98 50.00 -32.64
CA MET A 129 -37.89 49.86 -31.67
C MET A 129 -38.43 49.62 -30.25
N GLU A 130 -39.46 50.36 -29.82
CA GLU A 130 -40.12 50.15 -28.54
C GLU A 130 -40.72 48.74 -28.42
N GLU A 131 -41.34 48.23 -29.49
CA GLU A 131 -41.85 46.85 -29.52
C GLU A 131 -40.71 45.82 -29.36
N MET A 132 -39.58 46.03 -30.04
CA MET A 132 -38.40 45.15 -29.93
C MET A 132 -37.76 45.19 -28.56
N GLU A 133 -37.69 46.35 -27.92
CA GLU A 133 -37.25 46.48 -26.54
C GLU A 133 -38.18 45.72 -25.58
N GLY A 134 -39.49 45.84 -25.76
CA GLY A 134 -40.49 45.10 -24.99
C GLY A 134 -40.33 43.58 -25.13
N ARG A 135 -40.20 43.06 -26.36
CA ARG A 135 -39.98 41.63 -26.62
C ARG A 135 -38.65 41.13 -26.04
N SER A 136 -37.61 41.95 -26.13
CA SER A 136 -36.28 41.65 -25.57
C SER A 136 -36.32 41.60 -24.04
N ALA A 137 -36.97 42.58 -23.39
CA ALA A 137 -37.17 42.60 -21.94
C ALA A 137 -37.93 41.36 -21.47
N LEU A 138 -39.02 40.97 -22.15
CA LEU A 138 -39.77 39.75 -21.84
C LEU A 138 -38.91 38.48 -21.97
N THR A 139 -38.05 38.43 -22.99
CA THR A 139 -37.12 37.31 -23.20
C THR A 139 -36.12 37.22 -22.06
N ILE A 140 -35.47 38.33 -21.70
CA ILE A 140 -34.50 38.41 -20.60
C ILE A 140 -35.16 38.00 -19.29
N GLN A 141 -36.34 38.55 -18.99
CA GLN A 141 -37.09 38.24 -17.77
C GLN A 141 -37.47 36.76 -17.70
N ARG A 142 -37.91 36.16 -18.82
CA ARG A 142 -38.21 34.72 -18.90
C ARG A 142 -36.98 33.87 -18.60
N PHE A 143 -35.84 34.19 -19.21
CA PHE A 143 -34.59 33.47 -18.96
C PHE A 143 -34.13 33.63 -17.51
N TRP A 144 -34.25 34.83 -16.93
CA TRP A 144 -33.90 35.11 -15.54
C TRP A 144 -34.75 34.33 -14.54
N ARG A 145 -36.08 34.30 -14.73
CA ARG A 145 -37.00 33.50 -13.90
C ARG A 145 -36.60 32.02 -13.92
N GLY A 146 -36.28 31.50 -15.11
CA GLY A 146 -35.78 30.12 -15.27
C GLY A 146 -34.43 29.88 -14.58
N TYR A 147 -33.48 30.81 -14.72
CA TYR A 147 -32.18 30.73 -14.06
C TYR A 147 -32.33 30.71 -12.53
N ARG A 148 -33.14 31.63 -11.97
CA ARG A 148 -33.41 31.72 -10.54
C ARG A 148 -33.97 30.42 -9.99
N ALA A 149 -34.96 29.83 -10.66
CA ALA A 149 -35.54 28.55 -10.27
C ALA A 149 -34.50 27.42 -10.27
N ARG A 150 -33.67 27.31 -11.31
CA ARG A 150 -32.60 26.31 -11.39
C ARG A 150 -31.53 26.49 -10.32
N ARG A 151 -31.16 27.74 -10.00
CA ARG A 151 -30.21 28.07 -8.94
C ARG A 151 -30.72 27.63 -7.57
N ASN A 152 -31.98 27.98 -7.25
CA ASN A 152 -32.62 27.57 -6.00
C ASN A 152 -32.68 26.04 -5.90
N PHE A 153 -33.08 25.35 -6.97
CA PHE A 153 -33.09 23.89 -7.01
C PHE A 153 -31.69 23.28 -6.79
N HIS A 154 -30.65 23.85 -7.41
CA HIS A 154 -29.28 23.39 -7.21
C HIS A 154 -28.82 23.56 -5.76
N GLN A 155 -29.12 24.69 -5.13
CA GLN A 155 -28.82 24.95 -3.72
C GLN A 155 -29.55 23.95 -2.81
N GLN A 156 -30.85 23.74 -3.02
CA GLN A 156 -31.63 22.74 -2.28
C GLN A 156 -31.07 21.33 -2.47
N ARG A 157 -30.74 20.95 -3.70
CA ARG A 157 -30.16 19.64 -4.00
C ARG A 157 -28.81 19.45 -3.30
N GLN A 158 -27.98 20.48 -3.25
CA GLN A 158 -26.70 20.46 -2.55
C GLN A 158 -26.89 20.30 -1.04
N SER A 159 -27.77 21.11 -0.43
CA SER A 159 -28.13 20.99 0.98
C SER A 159 -28.68 19.60 1.34
N LEU A 160 -29.51 19.01 0.47
CA LEU A 160 -30.00 17.64 0.67
C LEU A 160 -28.89 16.58 0.60
N LYS A 161 -27.89 16.76 -0.27
CA LYS A 161 -26.72 15.86 -0.32
C LYS A 161 -25.92 15.95 0.97
N GLU A 162 -25.67 17.16 1.45
CA GLU A 162 -24.95 17.42 2.71
C GLU A 162 -25.71 16.83 3.91
N TYR A 163 -27.02 17.05 3.98
CA TYR A 163 -27.87 16.45 5.01
C TYR A 163 -27.82 14.92 4.98
N LYS A 164 -27.97 14.30 3.79
CA LYS A 164 -27.87 12.83 3.66
C LYS A 164 -26.50 12.32 4.10
N ALA A 165 -25.43 13.00 3.73
CA ALA A 165 -24.07 12.65 4.15
C ALA A 165 -23.93 12.77 5.68
N ALA A 166 -24.41 13.85 6.28
CA ALA A 166 -24.40 14.06 7.72
C ALA A 166 -25.15 12.94 8.46
N VAL A 167 -26.34 12.54 7.99
CA VAL A 167 -27.12 11.43 8.58
C VAL A 167 -26.36 10.11 8.49
N ILE A 168 -25.67 9.83 7.38
CA ILE A 168 -24.86 8.61 7.23
C ILE A 168 -23.72 8.61 8.24
N ILE A 169 -23.01 9.74 8.38
CA ILE A 169 -21.90 9.90 9.33
C ILE A 169 -22.40 9.76 10.76
N GLN A 170 -23.49 10.44 11.13
CA GLN A 170 -24.11 10.34 12.45
C GLN A 170 -24.51 8.91 12.78
N ARG A 171 -25.17 8.20 11.85
CA ARG A 171 -25.52 6.77 12.04
C ARG A 171 -24.28 5.90 12.24
N ALA A 172 -23.23 6.12 11.47
CA ALA A 172 -21.98 5.39 11.63
C ALA A 172 -21.33 5.66 12.99
N ALA A 173 -21.33 6.91 13.44
CA ALA A 173 -20.82 7.31 14.75
C ALA A 173 -21.61 6.68 15.91
N CYS A 174 -22.95 6.71 15.85
CA CYS A 174 -23.80 6.05 16.85
C CYS A 174 -23.50 4.55 16.92
N LYS A 175 -23.44 3.85 15.78
CA LYS A 175 -23.08 2.42 15.72
C LYS A 175 -21.68 2.15 16.28
N PHE A 176 -20.72 3.02 15.99
CA PHE A 176 -19.37 2.92 16.55
C PHE A 176 -19.38 3.08 18.07
N LEU A 177 -20.08 4.09 18.59
CA LEU A 177 -20.22 4.31 20.04
C LEU A 177 -20.94 3.16 20.73
N GLU A 178 -21.98 2.59 20.13
CA GLU A 178 -22.64 1.37 20.63
C GLU A 178 -21.68 0.17 20.66
N LYS A 179 -20.90 -0.03 19.59
CA LYS A 179 -19.87 -1.07 19.54
C LYS A 179 -18.81 -0.88 20.63
N GLN A 180 -18.40 0.37 20.87
CA GLN A 180 -17.49 0.71 21.97
C GLN A 180 -18.11 0.43 23.34
N ARG A 181 -19.38 0.79 23.58
CA ARG A 181 -20.10 0.46 24.83
C ARG A 181 -20.23 -1.04 25.04
N ARG A 182 -20.57 -1.82 24.00
CA ARG A 182 -20.63 -3.29 24.08
C ARG A 182 -19.27 -3.90 24.41
N ARG A 183 -18.18 -3.39 23.81
CA ARG A 183 -16.80 -3.79 24.14
C ARG A 183 -16.43 -3.46 25.59
N ARG A 184 -16.82 -2.27 26.10
CA ARG A 184 -16.61 -1.89 27.51
C ARG A 184 -17.43 -2.74 28.48
N HIS A 185 -18.64 -3.13 28.12
CA HIS A 185 -19.47 -4.04 28.93
C HIS A 185 -18.87 -5.45 29.01
N LEU A 186 -18.20 -5.93 27.96
CA LEU A 186 -17.50 -7.22 27.99
C LEU A 186 -16.29 -7.21 28.94
N SER A 187 -15.65 -6.04 29.15
CA SER A 187 -14.54 -5.87 30.12
C SER A 187 -14.99 -5.61 31.55
N LEU A 188 -16.27 -5.28 31.77
CA LEU A 188 -16.85 -5.16 33.10
C LEU A 188 -17.63 -6.45 33.37
N TRP A 189 -16.90 -7.50 33.79
CA TRP A 189 -17.51 -8.46 34.69
C TRP A 189 -17.96 -7.67 35.90
N LYS A 190 -19.25 -7.27 35.90
CA LYS A 190 -19.90 -6.82 37.11
C LYS A 190 -19.96 -8.05 37.99
N ASP A 191 -19.28 -8.01 39.13
CA ASP A 191 -19.64 -8.92 40.20
C ASP A 191 -21.17 -8.83 40.35
N PRO A 192 -21.90 -9.96 40.23
CA PRO A 192 -23.33 -9.93 40.43
C PRO A 192 -23.55 -9.36 41.84
N ARG A 193 -24.22 -8.20 41.92
CA ARG A 193 -24.52 -7.56 43.19
C ARG A 193 -25.32 -8.55 44.03
N GLY A 194 -24.66 -9.10 45.05
CA GLY A 194 -25.22 -9.99 46.05
C GLY A 194 -25.90 -11.23 45.45
N LEU A 195 -25.14 -12.24 45.03
CA LEU A 195 -25.69 -13.60 45.09
C LEU A 195 -25.95 -13.90 46.57
N THR A 196 -27.22 -13.91 46.99
CA THR A 196 -27.62 -14.45 48.30
C THR A 196 -27.14 -15.89 48.39
N ASP A 197 -26.61 -16.34 49.53
CA ASP A 197 -26.00 -17.67 49.66
C ASP A 197 -26.92 -18.82 49.22
N GLU A 198 -28.22 -18.64 49.35
CA GLU A 198 -29.26 -19.55 48.86
C GLU A 198 -29.25 -19.73 47.34
N GLN A 199 -29.05 -18.64 46.58
CA GLN A 199 -28.96 -18.69 45.11
C GLN A 199 -27.65 -19.33 44.66
N ARG A 200 -26.57 -19.11 45.42
CA ARG A 200 -25.28 -19.76 45.19
C ARG A 200 -25.42 -21.28 45.36
N LEU A 201 -26.05 -21.73 46.45
CA LEU A 201 -26.32 -23.15 46.71
C LEU A 201 -27.24 -23.77 45.65
N ALA A 202 -28.30 -23.08 45.22
CA ALA A 202 -29.20 -23.58 44.19
C ALA A 202 -28.52 -23.71 42.81
N LEU A 203 -27.63 -22.78 42.46
CA LEU A 203 -26.83 -22.87 41.24
C LEU A 203 -25.77 -23.96 41.34
N GLN A 204 -25.16 -24.13 42.51
CA GLN A 204 -24.23 -25.23 42.79
C GLN A 204 -24.92 -26.57 42.60
N GLN A 205 -26.11 -26.76 43.18
CA GLN A 205 -26.92 -27.97 43.01
C GLN A 205 -27.24 -28.25 41.55
N LYS A 206 -27.63 -27.24 40.77
CA LYS A 206 -27.87 -27.41 39.32
C LYS A 206 -26.64 -27.84 38.55
N VAL A 207 -25.47 -27.30 38.92
CA VAL A 207 -24.18 -27.69 38.32
C VAL A 207 -23.84 -29.13 38.72
N ASP A 208 -24.00 -29.48 39.99
CA ASP A 208 -23.73 -30.82 40.51
C ASP A 208 -24.66 -31.87 39.87
N ASP A 209 -25.94 -31.55 39.69
CA ASP A 209 -26.91 -32.43 39.03
C ASP A 209 -26.60 -32.58 37.54
N TYR A 210 -26.16 -31.52 36.87
CA TYR A 210 -25.71 -31.60 35.48
C TYR A 210 -24.45 -32.45 35.33
N ILE A 211 -23.48 -32.33 36.26
CA ILE A 211 -22.26 -33.13 36.31
C ILE A 211 -22.59 -34.61 36.57
N LYS A 212 -23.55 -34.91 37.45
CA LYS A 212 -24.03 -36.29 37.68
C LYS A 212 -24.66 -36.88 36.42
N LEU A 213 -25.40 -36.08 35.66
CA LEU A 213 -26.04 -36.51 34.40
C LEU A 213 -25.04 -36.63 33.24
N HIS A 214 -23.91 -35.92 33.29
CA HIS A 214 -22.87 -35.92 32.26
C HIS A 214 -21.48 -36.16 32.86
N PRO A 215 -21.17 -37.40 33.29
CA PRO A 215 -19.85 -37.73 33.80
C PRO A 215 -18.80 -37.50 32.70
N ALA A 216 -17.93 -36.51 32.89
CA ALA A 216 -16.80 -36.32 32.01
C ALA A 216 -15.87 -37.54 32.08
N SER A 217 -15.27 -37.92 30.96
CA SER A 217 -14.21 -38.93 30.92
C SER A 217 -13.17 -38.61 32.00
N GLN A 218 -12.80 -39.60 32.82
CA GLN A 218 -11.85 -39.44 33.92
C GLN A 218 -10.47 -39.04 33.39
N MET A 219 -10.27 -37.74 33.22
CA MET A 219 -8.95 -37.15 33.09
C MET A 219 -8.37 -37.00 34.48
N SER A 220 -7.16 -37.51 34.68
CA SER A 220 -6.39 -37.27 35.90
C SER A 220 -6.33 -35.77 36.21
N GLU A 221 -6.49 -35.39 37.48
CA GLU A 221 -6.47 -34.00 37.94
C GLU A 221 -5.21 -33.26 37.48
N LYS A 222 -4.08 -33.98 37.39
CA LYS A 222 -2.81 -33.46 36.87
C LYS A 222 -2.91 -33.09 35.39
N MET A 223 -3.55 -33.92 34.58
CA MET A 223 -3.73 -33.67 33.14
C MET A 223 -4.69 -32.51 32.86
N SER A 224 -5.72 -32.34 33.70
CA SER A 224 -6.64 -31.21 33.60
C SER A 224 -5.95 -29.88 33.90
N LYS A 225 -5.16 -29.84 34.98
CA LYS A 225 -4.36 -28.65 35.35
C LYS A 225 -3.34 -28.30 34.27
N GLU A 226 -2.67 -29.32 33.72
CA GLU A 226 -1.71 -29.15 32.62
C GLU A 226 -2.38 -28.56 31.37
N LEU A 227 -3.52 -29.10 30.94
CA LEU A 227 -4.26 -28.57 29.79
C LEU A 227 -4.76 -27.15 30.01
N HIS A 228 -5.20 -26.82 31.22
CA HIS A 228 -5.60 -25.47 31.57
C HIS A 228 -4.43 -24.49 31.47
N MET A 229 -3.27 -24.87 32.01
CA MET A 229 -2.04 -24.09 31.93
C MET A 229 -1.61 -23.88 30.47
N GLN A 230 -1.58 -24.95 29.66
CA GLN A 230 -1.25 -24.86 28.24
C GLN A 230 -2.22 -23.98 27.45
N ALA A 231 -3.52 -24.00 27.78
CA ALA A 231 -4.52 -23.13 27.16
C ALA A 231 -4.30 -21.66 27.53
N GLN A 232 -4.01 -21.38 28.81
CA GLN A 232 -3.68 -20.03 29.28
C GLN A 232 -2.39 -19.49 28.64
N GLU A 233 -1.35 -20.31 28.53
CA GLU A 233 -0.09 -19.93 27.87
C GLU A 233 -0.30 -19.60 26.39
N LYS A 234 -1.04 -20.45 25.65
CA LYS A 234 -1.37 -20.18 24.23
C LYS A 234 -2.16 -18.88 24.07
N LEU A 235 -3.10 -18.61 24.97
CA LEU A 235 -3.86 -17.36 24.98
C LEU A 235 -2.95 -16.14 25.24
N ALA A 236 -2.05 -16.23 26.22
CA ALA A 236 -1.10 -15.17 26.53
C ALA A 236 -0.15 -14.87 25.36
N GLN A 237 0.33 -15.91 24.68
CA GLN A 237 1.14 -15.79 23.46
C GLN A 237 0.38 -15.11 22.33
N PHE A 238 -0.88 -15.51 22.10
CA PHE A 238 -1.74 -14.90 21.09
C PHE A 238 -1.98 -13.42 21.36
N LEU A 239 -2.35 -13.05 22.60
CA LEU A 239 -2.60 -11.67 22.98
C LEU A 239 -1.34 -10.79 22.84
N SER A 240 -0.17 -11.34 23.16
CA SER A 240 1.12 -10.65 23.00
C SER A 240 1.45 -10.40 21.53
N ARG A 241 1.26 -11.40 20.66
CA ARG A 241 1.48 -11.28 19.20
C ARG A 241 0.47 -10.34 18.55
N SER A 242 -0.80 -10.42 18.93
CA SER A 242 -1.88 -9.61 18.34
C SER A 242 -1.63 -8.10 18.47
N ARG A 243 -1.03 -7.64 19.57
CA ARG A 243 -0.67 -6.22 19.74
C ARG A 243 0.44 -5.78 18.79
N LEU A 244 1.43 -6.64 18.54
CA LEU A 244 2.51 -6.37 17.58
C LEU A 244 1.97 -6.35 16.14
N ASP A 245 1.12 -7.31 15.80
CA ASP A 245 0.49 -7.39 14.48
C ASP A 245 -0.41 -6.18 14.20
N GLN A 246 -1.15 -5.69 15.21
CA GLN A 246 -1.94 -4.46 15.09
C GLN A 246 -1.07 -3.22 14.82
N ARG A 247 0.06 -3.07 15.52
CA ARG A 247 0.99 -1.95 15.27
C ARG A 247 1.61 -2.04 13.88
N ALA A 248 2.02 -3.23 13.45
CA ALA A 248 2.55 -3.44 12.11
C ALA A 248 1.49 -3.16 11.02
N ALA A 249 0.23 -3.52 11.24
CA ALA A 249 -0.88 -3.19 10.35
C ALA A 249 -1.13 -1.68 10.27
N GLN A 250 -1.17 -0.98 11.41
CA GLN A 250 -1.30 0.47 11.46
C GLN A 250 -0.15 1.19 10.75
N GLN A 251 1.09 0.72 10.92
CA GLN A 251 2.25 1.26 10.20
C GLN A 251 2.11 1.06 8.69
N ARG A 252 1.68 -0.12 8.24
CA ARG A 252 1.42 -0.38 6.81
C ARG A 252 0.32 0.52 6.26
N GLU A 253 -0.78 0.69 6.99
CA GLU A 253 -1.86 1.59 6.58
C GLU A 253 -1.40 3.05 6.49
N ALA A 254 -0.60 3.53 7.46
CA ALA A 254 -0.03 4.88 7.43
C ALA A 254 0.92 5.09 6.24
N LEU A 255 1.79 4.11 5.96
CA LEU A 255 2.68 4.14 4.79
C LEU A 255 1.89 4.14 3.48
N LEU A 256 0.84 3.34 3.37
CA LEU A 256 -0.03 3.33 2.18
C LEU A 256 -0.75 4.68 2.00
N ALA A 257 -1.22 5.29 3.08
CA ALA A 257 -1.83 6.61 3.03
C ALA A 257 -0.83 7.67 2.56
N GLN A 258 0.41 7.64 3.07
CA GLN A 258 1.48 8.54 2.64
C GLN A 258 1.82 8.36 1.15
N VAL A 259 1.97 7.11 0.69
CA VAL A 259 2.24 6.83 -0.73
C VAL A 259 1.08 7.34 -1.61
N ASN A 260 -0.17 7.16 -1.19
CA ASN A 260 -1.31 7.68 -1.94
C ASN A 260 -1.32 9.20 -2.01
N THR A 261 -1.01 9.89 -0.90
CA THR A 261 -0.91 11.36 -0.92
C THR A 261 0.22 11.85 -1.82
N ASP A 262 1.37 11.16 -1.80
CA ASP A 262 2.51 11.49 -2.65
C ASP A 262 2.16 11.25 -4.14
N VAL A 263 1.44 10.17 -4.45
CA VAL A 263 0.95 9.90 -5.81
C VAL A 263 -0.04 10.97 -6.26
N GLU A 264 -1.01 11.34 -5.44
CA GLU A 264 -1.97 12.40 -5.76
C GLU A 264 -1.27 13.75 -5.99
N LEU A 265 -0.24 14.05 -5.19
CA LEU A 265 0.59 15.23 -5.34
C LEU A 265 1.31 15.24 -6.70
N LEU A 266 1.95 14.13 -7.07
CA LEU A 266 2.65 13.98 -8.35
C LEU A 266 1.71 14.00 -9.55
N MET A 267 0.51 13.43 -9.42
CA MET A 267 -0.50 13.44 -10.48
C MET A 267 -1.04 14.84 -10.75
N ASN A 268 -1.00 15.72 -9.75
CA ASN A 268 -1.45 17.12 -9.83
C ASN A 268 -0.27 18.11 -9.98
N ALA A 269 0.89 17.65 -10.43
CA ALA A 269 2.05 18.52 -10.59
C ALA A 269 1.80 19.60 -11.67
N PRO A 270 2.04 20.89 -11.37
CA PRO A 270 1.89 21.97 -12.35
C PRO A 270 2.90 21.81 -13.49
N GLY A 271 2.55 22.31 -14.67
CA GLY A 271 3.45 22.33 -15.82
C GLY A 271 4.68 23.20 -15.54
N LEU A 272 5.83 22.89 -16.15
CA LEU A 272 7.11 23.61 -15.95
C LEU A 272 7.05 25.12 -16.24
N ALA A 273 6.05 25.58 -16.99
CA ALA A 273 5.84 27.00 -17.29
C ALA A 273 5.03 27.75 -16.21
N GLU A 274 4.33 27.03 -15.33
CA GLU A 274 3.41 27.57 -14.31
C GLU A 274 3.96 27.41 -12.88
N THR A 275 5.15 26.80 -12.74
CA THR A 275 5.76 26.51 -11.43
C THR A 275 6.15 27.79 -10.69
N THR A 276 5.59 27.97 -9.50
CA THR A 276 5.99 29.03 -8.56
C THR A 276 7.01 28.49 -7.54
N GLU A 277 7.83 29.35 -6.94
CA GLU A 277 8.83 28.95 -5.93
C GLU A 277 8.20 28.20 -4.73
N LYS A 278 6.95 28.54 -4.39
CA LYS A 278 6.15 27.86 -3.36
C LYS A 278 5.78 26.42 -3.70
N ASP A 279 5.69 26.09 -4.99
CA ASP A 279 5.37 24.73 -5.43
C ASP A 279 6.60 23.83 -5.28
N LEU A 280 7.81 24.38 -5.40
CA LEU A 280 9.06 23.63 -5.23
C LEU A 280 9.16 23.02 -3.83
N ASP A 281 8.81 23.77 -2.80
CA ASP A 281 8.81 23.30 -1.40
C ASP A 281 7.86 22.13 -1.16
N VAL A 282 6.77 22.04 -1.95
CA VAL A 282 5.76 20.98 -1.86
C VAL A 282 6.28 19.65 -2.43
N PHE A 283 7.10 19.71 -3.49
CA PHE A 283 7.68 18.52 -4.14
C PHE A 283 9.04 18.10 -3.55
N MET A 284 9.59 18.85 -2.60
CA MET A 284 10.80 18.45 -1.90
C MET A 284 10.51 17.37 -0.85
N SER A 285 11.36 16.33 -0.84
CA SER A 285 11.33 15.35 0.25
C SER A 285 11.71 16.02 1.57
N ARG A 286 10.92 15.76 2.63
CA ARG A 286 11.24 16.19 4.00
C ARG A 286 12.53 15.56 4.54
N SER A 287 13.00 14.47 3.92
CA SER A 287 14.24 13.78 4.28
C SER A 287 15.42 14.38 3.54
N ILE A 288 16.32 15.05 4.28
CA ILE A 288 17.53 15.69 3.74
C ILE A 288 18.43 14.70 2.97
N PRO A 289 18.68 13.46 3.46
CA PRO A 289 19.43 12.47 2.68
C PRO A 289 18.80 12.11 1.34
N VAL A 290 17.46 11.98 1.30
CA VAL A 290 16.74 11.64 0.07
C VAL A 290 16.78 12.82 -0.91
N ALA A 291 16.52 14.04 -0.42
CA ALA A 291 16.59 15.25 -1.23
C ALA A 291 17.99 15.49 -1.81
N THR A 292 19.04 15.31 -1.01
CA THR A 292 20.43 15.46 -1.48
C THR A 292 20.83 14.38 -2.49
N LYS A 293 20.41 13.13 -2.30
CA LYS A 293 20.62 12.06 -3.29
C LYS A 293 19.88 12.35 -4.60
N ALA A 294 18.62 12.79 -4.53
CA ALA A 294 17.83 13.16 -5.69
C ALA A 294 18.45 14.34 -6.46
N ARG A 295 18.96 15.34 -5.75
CA ARG A 295 19.69 16.46 -6.36
C ARG A 295 20.97 15.98 -7.06
N LYS A 296 21.76 15.12 -6.41
CA LYS A 296 22.95 14.53 -7.02
C LYS A 296 22.59 13.74 -8.29
N SER A 297 21.58 12.87 -8.24
CA SER A 297 21.15 12.08 -9.42
C SER A 297 20.66 12.96 -10.57
N HIS A 298 19.96 14.05 -10.26
CA HIS A 298 19.54 15.01 -11.29
C HIS A 298 20.74 15.73 -11.91
N THR A 299 21.70 16.18 -11.09
CA THR A 299 22.91 16.82 -11.62
C THR A 299 23.76 15.88 -12.45
N THR A 300 23.84 14.58 -12.10
CA THR A 300 24.52 13.59 -12.94
C THR A 300 23.76 13.37 -14.25
N MET A 301 22.43 13.26 -14.22
CA MET A 301 21.60 13.13 -15.42
C MET A 301 21.77 14.32 -16.37
N LEU A 302 21.75 15.56 -15.86
CA LEU A 302 22.00 16.76 -16.66
C LEU A 302 23.41 16.75 -17.27
N LYS A 303 24.42 16.31 -16.51
CA LYS A 303 25.77 16.13 -17.05
C LYS A 303 25.73 15.16 -18.23
N TYR A 304 25.16 13.97 -18.09
CA TYR A 304 25.05 13.00 -19.20
C TYR A 304 24.30 13.56 -20.41
N ALA A 305 23.21 14.30 -20.20
CA ALA A 305 22.43 14.90 -21.30
C ALA A 305 23.22 15.97 -22.08
N HIS A 306 24.15 16.65 -21.43
CA HIS A 306 25.03 17.64 -22.05
C HIS A 306 26.35 17.05 -22.56
N TRP A 307 26.57 15.74 -22.44
CA TRP A 307 27.78 15.14 -22.97
C TRP A 307 27.75 15.05 -24.50
N PRO A 308 28.88 15.31 -25.15
CA PRO A 308 29.00 15.05 -26.57
C PRO A 308 28.74 13.57 -26.89
N TRP A 309 28.05 13.31 -27.99
CA TRP A 309 27.57 11.97 -28.38
C TRP A 309 28.66 10.88 -28.45
N TRP A 310 29.94 11.26 -28.59
CA TRP A 310 31.06 10.31 -28.61
C TRP A 310 31.46 9.82 -27.21
N LYS A 311 31.15 10.54 -26.12
CA LYS A 311 31.41 10.05 -24.75
C LYS A 311 30.32 9.09 -24.26
N THR A 312 29.11 9.17 -24.82
CA THR A 312 28.00 8.25 -24.53
C THR A 312 28.15 6.89 -25.22
N LEU A 313 29.11 6.74 -26.14
CA LEU A 313 29.40 5.48 -26.85
C LEU A 313 30.18 4.46 -26.02
N GLY A 314 30.89 4.88 -24.96
CA GLY A 314 31.68 3.98 -24.11
C GLY A 314 30.88 3.30 -22.99
N ASP A 315 29.81 3.93 -22.50
CA ASP A 315 28.99 3.42 -21.39
C ASP A 315 27.97 2.36 -21.87
N HIS A 316 27.64 2.31 -23.15
CA HIS A 316 26.74 1.28 -23.71
C HIS A 316 27.40 -0.11 -23.88
N PHE A 317 28.71 -0.23 -23.63
CA PHE A 317 29.44 -1.50 -23.69
C PHE A 317 29.90 -2.04 -22.32
N MET A 318 29.58 -1.34 -21.22
CA MET A 318 29.76 -1.88 -19.88
C MET A 318 28.37 -2.20 -19.31
N GLU A 319 28.10 -3.49 -19.18
CA GLU A 319 26.89 -4.02 -18.57
C GLU A 319 26.56 -3.33 -17.24
N ASP A 320 25.30 -2.94 -17.10
CA ASP A 320 24.64 -2.33 -15.95
C ASP A 320 24.53 -3.28 -14.72
N ASP A 321 25.55 -4.10 -14.47
CA ASP A 321 25.57 -5.12 -13.38
C ASP A 321 26.78 -4.99 -12.43
N VAL A 322 27.43 -3.83 -12.34
CA VAL A 322 28.37 -3.55 -11.25
C VAL A 322 27.85 -2.40 -10.39
N ILE A 323 27.05 -2.77 -9.39
CA ILE A 323 26.81 -1.94 -8.21
C ILE A 323 28.17 -1.68 -7.56
N PRO A 324 28.61 -0.43 -7.35
CA PRO A 324 29.83 -0.14 -6.60
C PRO A 324 29.76 -0.78 -5.21
N ASP A 325 30.71 -1.66 -4.89
CA ASP A 325 30.79 -2.45 -3.64
C ASP A 325 30.69 -1.59 -2.36
N ASP A 326 31.06 -0.30 -2.45
CA ASP A 326 30.97 0.65 -1.33
C ASP A 326 29.53 0.99 -0.91
N ALA A 327 28.54 0.84 -1.82
CA ALA A 327 27.13 1.12 -1.51
C ALA A 327 26.47 0.01 -0.68
N LEU A 328 26.89 -1.25 -0.87
CA LEU A 328 26.33 -2.39 -0.12
C LEU A 328 26.86 -2.45 1.32
N ASN A 329 28.14 -2.08 1.54
CA ASN A 329 28.74 -2.08 2.88
C ASN A 329 28.15 -1.00 3.80
N ALA A 330 27.73 0.15 3.26
CA ALA A 330 27.10 1.22 4.03
C ALA A 330 25.64 0.89 4.43
N GLU A 331 24.88 0.22 3.55
CA GLU A 331 23.49 -0.15 3.85
C GLU A 331 23.38 -1.34 4.83
N LEU A 332 24.29 -2.31 4.78
CA LEU A 332 24.32 -3.43 5.73
C LEU A 332 24.82 -3.03 7.13
N GLY A 333 25.70 -2.03 7.25
CA GLY A 333 26.21 -1.54 8.53
C GLY A 333 25.19 -0.76 9.38
N SER A 334 24.20 -0.13 8.74
CA SER A 334 23.21 0.72 9.45
C SER A 334 21.94 -0.01 9.89
N LEU A 335 21.66 -1.19 9.34
CA LEU A 335 20.47 -1.98 9.64
C LEU A 335 20.65 -2.96 10.81
N PHE A 336 21.85 -3.05 11.41
CA PHE A 336 22.15 -3.95 12.53
C PHE A 336 22.63 -3.19 13.77
N ILE A 337 21.81 -2.25 14.27
CA ILE A 337 21.91 -1.79 15.67
C ILE A 337 20.72 -2.39 16.41
N GLY A 338 20.91 -3.61 16.90
CA GLY A 338 19.90 -4.36 17.63
C GLY A 338 20.52 -5.51 18.41
N GLY A 339 21.10 -5.20 19.57
CA GLY A 339 21.18 -6.11 20.73
C GLY A 339 22.25 -7.20 20.71
N LYS A 340 23.44 -6.87 21.22
CA LYS A 340 24.24 -7.79 22.05
C LYS A 340 24.75 -7.08 23.29
N LYS A 341 23.97 -7.12 24.36
CA LYS A 341 24.34 -7.66 25.68
C LYS A 341 23.05 -7.92 26.45
#